data_AF-A0AA86R4N2-F1
#
_entry.id   AF-A0AA86R4N2-F1
#
_cell.length_a   1.000
_cell.length_b   1.000
_cell.length_c   1.000
_cell.angle_alpha   90.00
_cell.angle_beta   90.00
_cell.angle_gamma   90.00
#
_symmetry.space_group_name_H-M   'P 1'
#
loop_
_entity.id
_entity.type
_entity.pdbx_description
1 polymer ?
#
loop_
_entity_poly.entity_id
_entity_poly.type
_entity_poly.pdbx_seq_one_letter_code
_entity_poly.pdbx_strand_id
1 'polypeptide(L)'
;MQQLASKFAENVENKKLRISRSNISDLKFVELLEVEELVLYGCPNVTFETTPNNIVNLDIMDSGLSNISGIKQMKQLKVLSLCANNIQDAHELQYLNNLQKLSLMQNYVNNVHPLRKLVQLTALYIGGCLLTDISPLRYLTNIQKMSLAENAIIDISALKYLKKLQVLHIQGNKIISIRALEHITCLEYVNIIANKIAYVSPLAQHTNKKDFSIEGYQETPTKEEIIFSQKLQIIYENNEKRQLLIKMYGQQKQTQNKFIQTSNQQINEQHYKLVSFSSKISDLFQQLGGQQQ
;
A
#
# COMPACT_ATOMS: atom_id res chain seq x y z
N MET A 1 11.55 35.12 19.34
CA MET A 1 11.13 33.93 20.11
C MET A 1 10.04 34.20 21.14
N GLN A 2 10.25 35.02 22.19
CA GLN A 2 9.25 35.21 23.26
C GLN A 2 7.87 35.72 22.77
N GLN A 3 7.85 36.66 21.81
CA GLN A 3 6.58 37.13 21.23
C GLN A 3 5.82 36.02 20.48
N LEU A 4 6.52 35.15 19.74
CA LEU A 4 5.90 34.00 19.07
C LEU A 4 5.38 32.99 20.09
N ALA A 5 6.15 32.71 21.13
CA ALA A 5 5.71 31.82 22.21
C ALA A 5 4.44 32.36 22.88
N SER A 6 4.42 33.64 23.27
CA SER A 6 3.22 34.28 23.86
C SER A 6 2.02 34.24 22.92
N LYS A 7 2.23 34.41 21.60
CA LYS A 7 1.15 34.36 20.60
C LYS A 7 0.48 32.99 20.49
N PHE A 8 1.24 31.91 20.69
CA PHE A 8 0.76 30.54 20.48
C PHE A 8 0.54 29.76 21.78
N ALA A 9 0.88 30.32 22.94
CA ALA A 9 0.80 29.63 24.23
C ALA A 9 -0.60 29.08 24.54
N GLU A 10 -1.64 29.85 24.27
CA GLU A 10 -3.04 29.45 24.51
C GLU A 10 -3.52 28.31 23.59
N ASN A 11 -2.81 28.05 22.49
CA ASN A 11 -3.15 27.01 21.51
C ASN A 11 -2.44 25.67 21.79
N VAL A 12 -1.67 25.57 22.89
CA VAL A 12 -0.98 24.35 23.28
C VAL A 12 -1.93 23.47 24.08
N GLU A 13 -2.19 22.27 23.58
CA GLU A 13 -3.02 21.27 24.25
C GLU A 13 -2.25 19.96 24.34
N ASN A 14 -2.09 19.38 25.53
CA ASN A 14 -1.39 18.10 25.74
C ASN A 14 -0.01 18.05 25.07
N LYS A 15 0.79 19.11 25.23
CA LYS A 15 2.12 19.30 24.58
C LYS A 15 2.07 19.26 23.05
N LYS A 16 0.91 19.48 22.45
CA LYS A 16 0.71 19.59 21.02
C LYS A 16 0.38 21.02 20.64
N LEU A 17 1.02 21.50 19.58
CA LEU A 17 0.73 22.79 18.97
C LEU A 17 0.38 22.60 17.51
N ARG A 18 -0.72 23.21 17.09
CA ARG A 18 -1.12 23.29 15.68
C ARG A 18 -1.06 24.73 15.20
N ILE A 19 -0.39 24.96 14.08
CA ILE A 19 -0.31 26.28 13.45
C ILE A 19 -0.70 26.11 11.99
N SER A 20 -1.67 26.90 11.55
CA SER A 20 -2.17 26.88 10.19
C SER A 20 -2.05 28.25 9.56
N ARG A 21 -1.69 28.31 8.27
CA ARG A 21 -1.69 29.52 7.44
C ARG A 21 -0.93 30.68 8.09
N SER A 22 0.30 30.42 8.51
CA SER A 22 1.14 31.38 9.23
C SER A 22 2.49 31.58 8.55
N ASN A 23 3.03 32.79 8.64
CA ASN A 23 4.36 33.14 8.11
C ASN A 23 5.49 32.82 9.09
N ILE A 24 5.32 31.79 9.93
CA ILE A 24 6.38 31.35 10.84
C ILE A 24 7.56 30.83 10.02
N SER A 25 8.77 31.18 10.44
CA SER A 25 10.01 30.73 9.80
C SER A 25 10.93 29.96 10.75
N ASP A 26 10.99 30.41 11.99
CA ASP A 26 11.77 29.80 13.07
C ASP A 26 10.86 28.94 13.96
N LEU A 27 11.26 27.70 14.20
CA LEU A 27 10.55 26.74 15.04
C LEU A 27 11.07 26.71 16.49
N LYS A 28 12.17 27.38 16.81
CA LYS A 28 12.85 27.30 18.11
C LYS A 28 11.97 27.77 19.28
N PHE A 29 10.99 28.65 19.04
CA PHE A 29 10.09 29.15 20.08
C PHE A 29 9.24 28.04 20.74
N VAL A 30 9.04 26.89 20.08
CA VAL A 30 8.25 25.78 20.64
C VAL A 30 8.95 25.11 21.83
N GLU A 31 10.26 25.33 22.02
CA GLU A 31 10.98 24.91 23.23
C GLU A 31 10.45 25.64 24.48
N LEU A 32 10.12 26.93 24.35
CA LEU A 32 9.57 27.75 25.44
C LEU A 32 8.14 27.31 25.85
N LEU A 33 7.48 26.53 24.98
CA LEU A 33 6.12 26.04 25.17
C LEU A 33 6.09 24.56 25.57
N GLU A 34 7.26 23.92 25.75
CA GLU A 34 7.39 22.50 26.09
C GLU A 34 6.60 21.56 25.17
N VAL A 35 6.46 21.94 23.89
CA VAL A 35 5.74 21.18 22.87
C VAL A 35 6.56 19.96 22.43
N GLU A 36 5.93 18.80 22.39
CA GLU A 36 6.53 17.57 21.85
C GLU A 36 5.96 17.20 20.47
N GLU A 37 4.76 17.70 20.15
CA GLU A 37 4.10 17.48 18.86
C GLU A 37 3.76 18.79 18.16
N LEU A 38 4.35 19.01 16.98
CA LEU A 38 4.12 20.21 16.19
C LEU A 38 3.47 19.85 14.85
N VAL A 39 2.34 20.47 14.56
CA VAL A 39 1.64 20.33 13.28
C VAL A 39 1.56 21.69 12.60
N LEU A 40 2.13 21.78 11.41
CA LEU A 40 2.16 22.98 10.58
C LEU A 40 1.41 22.72 9.29
N TYR A 41 0.45 23.57 8.96
CA TYR A 41 -0.30 23.50 7.70
C TYR A 41 -0.24 24.85 6.98
N GLY A 42 0.13 24.89 5.69
CA GLY A 42 0.14 26.17 4.97
C GLY A 42 1.12 27.20 5.53
N CYS A 43 2.31 26.78 5.98
CA CYS A 43 3.31 27.67 6.58
C CYS A 43 4.54 27.86 5.66
N PRO A 44 4.48 28.76 4.67
CA PRO A 44 5.40 28.80 3.53
C PRO A 44 6.86 29.15 3.86
N ASN A 45 7.11 29.77 5.02
CA ASN A 45 8.42 30.32 5.37
C ASN A 45 9.21 29.42 6.33
N VAL A 46 8.70 28.24 6.68
CA VAL A 46 9.34 27.35 7.67
C VAL A 46 10.73 26.93 7.20
N THR A 47 11.70 27.07 8.10
CA THR A 47 13.08 26.63 7.91
C THR A 47 13.55 25.78 9.09
N PHE A 48 14.70 25.11 8.93
CA PHE A 48 15.38 24.38 10.00
C PHE A 48 16.76 24.96 10.31
N GLU A 49 16.97 26.28 10.07
CA GLU A 49 18.20 26.97 10.46
C GLU A 49 18.44 26.87 11.97
N THR A 50 17.36 27.05 12.73
CA THR A 50 17.26 26.82 14.16
C THR A 50 16.22 25.75 14.42
N THR A 51 16.61 24.70 15.15
CA THR A 51 15.73 23.55 15.40
C THR A 51 15.44 23.38 16.89
N PRO A 52 14.19 23.03 17.25
CA PRO A 52 13.85 22.68 18.61
C PRO A 52 14.32 21.26 18.95
N ASN A 53 14.80 21.05 20.18
CA ASN A 53 15.35 19.77 20.63
C ASN A 53 14.31 18.86 21.31
N ASN A 54 13.11 19.38 21.62
CA ASN A 54 12.05 18.68 22.35
C ASN A 54 10.99 18.03 21.45
N ILE A 55 11.01 18.28 20.13
CA ILE A 55 9.99 17.74 19.21
C ILE A 55 10.24 16.26 18.92
N VAL A 56 9.21 15.46 19.21
CA VAL A 56 9.14 14.02 18.97
C VAL A 56 8.30 13.70 17.73
N ASN A 57 7.22 14.46 17.53
CA ASN A 57 6.30 14.31 16.40
C ASN A 57 6.25 15.63 15.61
N LEU A 58 6.62 15.58 14.33
CA LEU A 58 6.55 16.73 13.45
C LEU A 58 5.71 16.40 12.22
N ASP A 59 4.71 17.22 11.96
CA ASP A 59 3.91 17.18 10.73
C ASP A 59 3.95 18.56 10.08
N ILE A 60 4.44 18.63 8.85
CA ILE A 60 4.45 19.84 8.04
C ILE A 60 3.81 19.50 6.70
N MET A 61 2.63 20.05 6.46
CA MET A 61 1.85 19.76 5.26
C MET A 61 1.56 21.03 4.48
N ASP A 62 1.56 20.93 3.14
CA ASP A 62 1.11 21.99 2.24
C ASP A 62 1.79 23.34 2.51
N SER A 63 3.09 23.30 2.83
CA SER A 63 3.84 24.46 3.32
C SER A 63 4.94 24.89 2.35
N GLY A 64 4.91 24.41 1.10
CA GLY A 64 5.90 24.76 0.08
C GLY A 64 7.34 24.35 0.43
N LEU A 65 7.52 23.47 1.42
CA LEU A 65 8.83 23.14 1.97
C LEU A 65 9.66 22.40 0.92
N SER A 66 10.78 22.96 0.50
CA SER A 66 11.70 22.33 -0.46
C SER A 66 13.04 21.95 0.16
N ASN A 67 13.50 22.75 1.12
CA ASN A 67 14.76 22.57 1.81
C ASN A 67 14.54 22.11 3.26
N ILE A 68 15.05 20.91 3.57
CA ILE A 68 15.03 20.34 4.92
C ILE A 68 16.42 20.37 5.59
N SER A 69 17.36 21.15 5.07
CA SER A 69 18.70 21.30 5.65
C SER A 69 18.60 21.75 7.11
N GLY A 70 19.23 21.01 8.01
CA GLY A 70 19.15 21.28 9.45
C GLY A 70 18.20 20.35 10.21
N ILE A 71 17.26 19.68 9.52
CA ILE A 71 16.36 18.70 10.17
C ILE A 71 17.14 17.57 10.85
N LYS A 72 18.36 17.26 10.37
CA LYS A 72 19.27 16.29 11.00
C LYS A 72 19.54 16.55 12.47
N GLN A 73 19.37 17.78 12.96
CA GLN A 73 19.59 18.15 14.36
C GLN A 73 18.45 17.71 15.27
N MET A 74 17.26 17.44 14.73
CA MET A 74 16.06 17.03 15.49
C MET A 74 16.12 15.54 15.88
N LYS A 75 17.11 15.15 16.69
CA LYS A 75 17.43 13.76 17.03
C LYS A 75 16.36 13.01 17.81
N GLN A 76 15.41 13.72 18.41
CA GLN A 76 14.30 13.15 19.18
C GLN A 76 13.11 12.70 18.31
N LEU A 77 13.11 13.05 17.01
CA LEU A 77 12.02 12.69 16.11
C LEU A 77 11.79 11.18 16.05
N LYS A 78 10.55 10.78 16.33
CA LYS A 78 10.03 9.42 16.14
C LYS A 78 9.00 9.38 15.01
N VAL A 79 8.24 10.45 14.82
CA VAL A 79 7.25 10.57 13.75
C VAL A 79 7.52 11.84 12.95
N LEU A 80 7.68 11.68 11.65
CA LEU A 80 7.90 12.78 10.71
C LEU A 80 6.96 12.64 9.51
N SER A 81 6.11 13.63 9.31
CA SER A 81 5.29 13.79 8.11
C SER A 81 5.66 15.09 7.43
N LEU A 82 6.04 15.02 6.15
CA LEU A 82 6.34 16.16 5.30
C LEU A 82 5.48 16.13 4.03
N CYS A 83 4.24 15.63 4.15
CA CYS A 83 3.32 15.41 3.04
C CYS A 83 3.04 16.68 2.24
N ALA A 84 2.79 16.56 0.94
CA ALA A 84 2.34 17.66 0.08
C ALA A 84 3.26 18.89 0.19
N ASN A 85 4.54 18.69 -0.10
CA ASN A 85 5.55 19.76 -0.13
C ASN A 85 6.37 19.65 -1.43
N ASN A 86 7.49 20.37 -1.51
CA ASN A 86 8.32 20.46 -2.71
C ASN A 86 9.71 19.81 -2.50
N ILE A 87 9.81 18.83 -1.60
CA ILE A 87 11.08 18.20 -1.24
C ILE A 87 11.57 17.30 -2.38
N GLN A 88 12.83 17.46 -2.76
CA GLN A 88 13.52 16.60 -3.73
C GLN A 88 14.65 15.80 -3.05
N ASP A 89 15.41 16.46 -2.17
CA ASP A 89 16.54 15.86 -1.48
C ASP A 89 16.19 15.41 -0.06
N ALA A 90 16.23 14.10 0.16
CA ALA A 90 16.01 13.46 1.45
C ALA A 90 17.33 13.12 2.20
N HIS A 91 18.49 13.61 1.76
CA HIS A 91 19.81 13.24 2.27
C HIS A 91 19.94 13.40 3.79
N GLU A 92 19.43 14.50 4.34
CA GLU A 92 19.52 14.82 5.77
C GLU A 92 18.71 13.86 6.65
N LEU A 93 17.71 13.18 6.09
CA LEU A 93 16.90 12.22 6.85
C LEU A 93 17.72 11.02 7.32
N GLN A 94 18.83 10.67 6.64
CA GLN A 94 19.68 9.53 7.01
C GLN A 94 20.26 9.61 8.44
N TYR A 95 20.21 10.79 9.05
CA TYR A 95 20.76 11.05 10.38
C TYR A 95 19.72 10.94 11.51
N LEU A 96 18.46 10.64 11.18
CA LEU A 96 17.34 10.53 12.12
C LEU A 96 17.10 9.06 12.53
N ASN A 97 18.12 8.44 13.14
CA ASN A 97 18.12 6.99 13.40
C ASN A 97 17.02 6.51 14.37
N ASN A 98 16.37 7.41 15.11
CA ASN A 98 15.27 7.11 16.02
C ASN A 98 13.89 7.12 15.35
N LEU A 99 13.83 7.47 14.06
CA LEU A 99 12.58 7.63 13.35
C LEU A 99 11.85 6.28 13.19
N GLN A 100 10.60 6.25 13.59
CA GLN A 100 9.73 5.06 13.58
C GLN A 100 8.66 5.15 12.50
N LYS A 101 8.21 6.35 12.16
CA LYS A 101 7.22 6.61 11.10
C LYS A 101 7.67 7.78 10.24
N LEU A 102 7.66 7.58 8.93
CA LEU A 102 8.01 8.60 7.95
C LEU A 102 6.96 8.68 6.85
N SER A 103 6.49 9.89 6.57
CA SER A 103 5.69 10.21 5.39
C SER A 103 6.35 11.30 4.57
N LEU A 104 6.57 11.01 3.29
CA LEU A 104 7.06 11.93 2.26
C LEU A 104 6.09 12.01 1.07
N MET A 105 4.84 11.58 1.25
CA MET A 105 3.87 11.53 0.15
C MET A 105 3.72 12.88 -0.55
N GLN A 106 3.44 12.85 -1.85
CA GLN A 106 3.21 14.05 -2.67
C GLN A 106 4.36 15.06 -2.55
N ASN A 107 5.58 14.56 -2.69
CA ASN A 107 6.80 15.35 -2.88
C ASN A 107 7.44 14.93 -4.21
N TYR A 108 8.70 15.33 -4.42
CA TYR A 108 9.48 15.00 -5.61
C TYR A 108 10.71 14.15 -5.26
N VAL A 109 10.64 13.40 -4.14
CA VAL A 109 11.74 12.54 -3.65
C VAL A 109 11.81 11.27 -4.49
N ASN A 110 12.71 11.26 -5.48
CA ASN A 110 12.93 10.11 -6.36
C ASN A 110 14.15 9.25 -5.94
N ASN A 111 14.93 9.69 -4.95
CA ASN A 111 16.08 8.96 -4.43
C ASN A 111 15.89 8.62 -2.94
N VAL A 112 15.63 7.33 -2.66
CA VAL A 112 15.44 6.81 -1.29
C VAL A 112 16.70 6.19 -0.69
N HIS A 113 17.86 6.32 -1.33
CA HIS A 113 19.14 5.81 -0.80
C HIS A 113 19.49 6.32 0.61
N PRO A 114 19.19 7.58 0.99
CA PRO A 114 19.40 8.07 2.36
C PRO A 114 18.62 7.28 3.42
N LEU A 115 17.45 6.73 3.06
CA LEU A 115 16.55 6.07 4.02
C LEU A 115 17.08 4.73 4.51
N ARG A 116 18.05 4.11 3.83
CA ARG A 116 18.59 2.78 4.17
C ARG A 116 19.08 2.63 5.62
N LYS A 117 19.46 3.75 6.26
CA LYS A 117 19.97 3.78 7.64
C LYS A 117 18.85 3.82 8.70
N LEU A 118 17.61 4.09 8.30
CA LEU A 118 16.46 4.28 9.19
C LEU A 118 15.83 2.94 9.58
N VAL A 119 16.65 2.03 10.10
CA VAL A 119 16.28 0.64 10.40
C VAL A 119 15.21 0.50 11.49
N GLN A 120 14.92 1.57 12.25
CA GLN A 120 13.85 1.61 13.25
C GLN A 120 12.46 1.93 12.66
N LEU A 121 12.37 2.23 11.36
CA LEU A 121 11.09 2.49 10.72
C LEU A 121 10.18 1.26 10.77
N THR A 122 8.96 1.51 11.24
CA THR A 122 7.83 0.56 11.25
C THR A 122 6.77 0.97 10.24
N ALA A 123 6.69 2.25 9.87
CA ALA A 123 5.79 2.75 8.83
C ALA A 123 6.50 3.70 7.87
N LEU A 124 6.30 3.49 6.57
CA LEU A 124 6.86 4.33 5.51
C LEU A 124 5.83 4.63 4.43
N TYR A 125 5.59 5.91 4.15
CA TYR A 125 4.64 6.36 3.13
C TYR A 125 5.36 7.30 2.15
N ILE A 126 5.59 6.85 0.92
CA ILE A 126 6.23 7.64 -0.15
C ILE A 126 5.44 7.48 -1.45
N GLY A 127 4.16 7.84 -1.41
CA GLY A 127 3.30 7.83 -2.58
C GLY A 127 3.41 9.11 -3.41
N GLY A 128 3.17 9.05 -4.72
CA GLY A 128 3.13 10.25 -5.56
C GLY A 128 4.47 10.99 -5.70
N CYS A 129 5.60 10.27 -5.68
CA CYS A 129 6.95 10.86 -5.67
C CYS A 129 7.80 10.53 -6.92
N LEU A 130 7.18 9.92 -7.93
CA LEU A 130 7.84 9.48 -9.18
C LEU A 130 9.00 8.48 -8.95
N LEU A 131 8.93 7.69 -7.87
CA LEU A 131 9.94 6.68 -7.56
C LEU A 131 9.98 5.57 -8.62
N THR A 132 11.20 5.13 -8.96
CA THR A 132 11.44 4.00 -9.88
C THR A 132 12.28 2.92 -9.22
N ASP A 133 13.33 3.31 -8.47
CA ASP A 133 14.19 2.41 -7.72
C ASP A 133 13.87 2.45 -6.23
N ILE A 134 13.54 1.27 -5.68
CA ILE A 134 13.31 1.06 -4.25
C ILE A 134 14.33 0.08 -3.63
N SER A 135 15.40 -0.26 -4.35
CA SER A 135 16.45 -1.16 -3.89
C SER A 135 17.04 -0.82 -2.51
N PRO A 136 17.17 0.47 -2.10
CA PRO A 136 17.65 0.81 -0.76
C PRO A 136 16.67 0.45 0.36
N LEU A 137 15.38 0.26 0.08
CA LEU A 137 14.38 -0.05 1.11
C LEU A 137 14.53 -1.47 1.68
N ARG A 138 15.33 -2.34 1.05
CA ARG A 138 15.61 -3.71 1.53
C ARG A 138 16.15 -3.79 2.96
N TYR A 139 16.77 -2.72 3.44
CA TYR A 139 17.37 -2.65 4.78
C TYR A 139 16.36 -2.32 5.89
N LEU A 140 15.12 -1.92 5.55
CA LEU A 140 14.10 -1.49 6.50
C LEU A 140 13.31 -2.68 7.07
N THR A 141 14.01 -3.67 7.61
CA THR A 141 13.45 -4.97 7.99
C THR A 141 12.40 -4.93 9.12
N ASN A 142 12.25 -3.79 9.80
CA ASN A 142 11.23 -3.57 10.82
C ASN A 142 9.90 -3.00 10.29
N ILE A 143 9.81 -2.70 9.00
CA ILE A 143 8.59 -2.15 8.39
C ILE A 143 7.42 -3.14 8.53
N GLN A 144 6.30 -2.60 9.00
CA GLN A 144 5.00 -3.25 9.12
C GLN A 144 3.99 -2.65 8.13
N LYS A 145 4.06 -1.34 7.90
CA LYS A 145 3.16 -0.61 6.98
C LYS A 145 3.95 0.13 5.93
N MET A 146 3.65 -0.10 4.66
CA MET A 146 4.33 0.57 3.55
C MET A 146 3.32 1.04 2.50
N SER A 147 3.43 2.31 2.10
CA SER A 147 2.79 2.81 0.90
C SER A 147 3.82 3.34 -0.08
N LEU A 148 3.82 2.76 -1.28
CA LEU A 148 4.58 3.17 -2.45
C LEU A 148 3.62 3.49 -3.62
N ALA A 149 2.37 3.80 -3.31
CA ALA A 149 1.32 4.03 -4.29
C ALA A 149 1.64 5.21 -5.24
N GLU A 150 1.10 5.18 -6.45
CA GLU A 150 1.17 6.30 -7.41
C GLU A 150 2.63 6.71 -7.71
N ASN A 151 3.48 5.73 -8.00
CA ASN A 151 4.85 5.95 -8.43
C ASN A 151 5.07 5.34 -9.83
N ALA A 152 6.33 5.19 -10.25
CA ALA A 152 6.71 4.58 -11.51
C ALA A 152 7.50 3.28 -11.31
N ILE A 153 7.24 2.56 -10.21
CA ILE A 153 7.98 1.36 -9.81
C ILE A 153 7.62 0.18 -10.73
N ILE A 154 8.63 -0.57 -11.15
CA ILE A 154 8.48 -1.79 -11.95
C ILE A 154 8.95 -3.02 -11.14
N ASP A 155 10.09 -2.90 -10.46
CA ASP A 155 10.68 -3.97 -9.67
C ASP A 155 10.46 -3.73 -8.16
N ILE A 156 9.84 -4.71 -7.51
CA ILE A 156 9.65 -4.73 -6.05
C ILE A 156 10.47 -5.82 -5.35
N SER A 157 11.52 -6.34 -5.99
CA SER A 157 12.40 -7.39 -5.46
C SER A 157 13.00 -7.04 -4.08
N ALA A 158 13.18 -5.75 -3.78
CA ALA A 158 13.62 -5.25 -2.49
C ALA A 158 12.67 -5.61 -1.33
N LEU A 159 11.38 -5.80 -1.59
CA LEU A 159 10.39 -6.09 -0.55
C LEU A 159 10.52 -7.49 0.06
N LYS A 160 11.21 -8.43 -0.62
CA LYS A 160 11.37 -9.81 -0.14
C LYS A 160 12.05 -9.94 1.23
N TYR A 161 12.78 -8.90 1.64
CA TYR A 161 13.48 -8.83 2.92
C TYR A 161 12.61 -8.29 4.07
N LEU A 162 11.44 -7.73 3.77
CA LEU A 162 10.57 -7.06 4.75
C LEU A 162 9.60 -8.06 5.41
N LYS A 163 10.15 -8.98 6.20
CA LYS A 163 9.38 -10.12 6.78
C LYS A 163 8.26 -9.71 7.72
N LYS A 164 8.34 -8.53 8.32
CA LYS A 164 7.33 -7.98 9.25
C LYS A 164 6.23 -7.19 8.54
N LEU A 165 6.27 -7.07 7.21
CA LEU A 165 5.31 -6.28 6.45
C LEU A 165 3.91 -6.92 6.54
N GLN A 166 2.94 -6.12 6.99
CA GLN A 166 1.54 -6.48 7.19
C GLN A 166 0.63 -5.78 6.17
N VAL A 167 0.86 -4.49 5.94
CA VAL A 167 0.03 -3.65 5.06
C VAL A 167 0.90 -3.06 3.95
N LEU A 168 0.53 -3.34 2.71
CA LEU A 168 1.25 -2.88 1.52
C LEU A 168 0.31 -2.20 0.51
N HIS A 169 0.56 -0.93 0.23
CA HIS A 169 -0.09 -0.19 -0.85
C HIS A 169 0.92 0.03 -1.98
N ILE A 170 0.67 -0.59 -3.14
CA ILE A 170 1.51 -0.45 -4.35
C ILE A 170 0.67 -0.10 -5.59
N GLN A 171 -0.57 0.36 -5.40
CA GLN A 171 -1.45 0.73 -6.51
C GLN A 171 -0.89 1.88 -7.34
N GLY A 172 -1.29 1.96 -8.61
CA GLY A 172 -0.87 3.07 -9.50
C GLY A 172 0.64 3.04 -9.81
N ASN A 173 1.19 1.85 -10.06
CA ASN A 173 2.58 1.65 -10.45
C ASN A 173 2.66 0.91 -11.80
N LYS A 174 3.86 0.48 -12.20
CA LYS A 174 4.12 -0.28 -13.43
C LYS A 174 4.60 -1.70 -13.12
N ILE A 175 4.20 -2.25 -11.97
CA ILE A 175 4.67 -3.55 -11.47
C ILE A 175 4.07 -4.67 -12.34
N ILE A 176 4.90 -5.64 -12.71
CA ILE A 176 4.50 -6.78 -13.55
C ILE A 176 4.48 -8.08 -12.73
N SER A 177 5.30 -8.17 -11.68
CA SER A 177 5.44 -9.36 -10.85
C SER A 177 5.45 -9.01 -9.37
N ILE A 178 4.72 -9.80 -8.59
CA ILE A 178 4.71 -9.72 -7.12
C ILE A 178 5.40 -10.91 -6.45
N ARG A 179 6.29 -11.60 -7.15
CA ARG A 179 7.04 -12.75 -6.59
C ARG A 179 7.81 -12.39 -5.31
N ALA A 180 8.23 -11.14 -5.15
CA ALA A 180 8.87 -10.66 -3.93
C ALA A 180 8.01 -10.86 -2.66
N LEU A 181 6.69 -10.96 -2.79
CA LEU A 181 5.75 -11.13 -1.68
C LEU A 181 5.62 -12.59 -1.21
N GLU A 182 6.11 -13.57 -1.97
CA GLU A 182 6.01 -15.00 -1.68
C GLU A 182 6.56 -15.39 -0.30
N HIS A 183 7.53 -14.63 0.21
CA HIS A 183 8.17 -14.90 1.50
C HIS A 183 7.78 -13.93 2.63
N ILE A 184 6.71 -13.15 2.45
CA ILE A 184 6.23 -12.18 3.44
C ILE A 184 5.04 -12.80 4.19
N THR A 185 5.34 -13.66 5.16
CA THR A 185 4.31 -14.46 5.86
C THR A 185 3.41 -13.64 6.79
N CYS A 186 3.71 -12.37 7.07
CA CYS A 186 2.89 -11.51 7.93
C CYS A 186 1.88 -10.64 7.17
N LEU A 187 1.81 -10.74 5.84
CA LEU A 187 0.92 -9.88 5.05
C LEU A 187 -0.56 -10.14 5.39
N GLU A 188 -1.26 -9.04 5.66
CA GLU A 188 -2.68 -8.92 6.03
C GLU A 188 -3.45 -8.13 4.97
N TYR A 189 -2.84 -7.12 4.35
CA TYR A 189 -3.49 -6.34 3.30
C TYR A 189 -2.52 -5.98 2.18
N VAL A 190 -2.97 -6.15 0.94
CA VAL A 190 -2.24 -5.66 -0.24
C VAL A 190 -3.15 -5.03 -1.28
N ASN A 191 -2.82 -3.79 -1.67
CA ASN A 191 -3.48 -3.12 -2.79
C ASN A 191 -2.58 -3.10 -4.02
N ILE A 192 -3.02 -3.77 -5.08
CA ILE A 192 -2.31 -3.90 -6.36
C ILE A 192 -3.00 -3.20 -7.53
N ILE A 193 -4.09 -2.44 -7.27
CA ILE A 193 -4.88 -1.75 -8.30
C ILE A 193 -3.97 -0.96 -9.26
N ALA A 194 -4.36 -0.86 -10.54
CA ALA A 194 -3.65 -0.03 -11.52
C ALA A 194 -2.15 -0.37 -11.62
N ASN A 195 -1.86 -1.66 -11.78
CA ASN A 195 -0.55 -2.21 -12.14
C ASN A 195 -0.68 -3.09 -13.40
N LYS A 196 0.40 -3.78 -13.78
CA LYS A 196 0.45 -4.73 -14.90
C LYS A 196 0.65 -6.17 -14.40
N ILE A 197 0.14 -6.48 -13.21
CA ILE A 197 0.29 -7.79 -12.56
C ILE A 197 -0.69 -8.78 -13.19
N ALA A 198 -0.17 -9.85 -13.81
CA ALA A 198 -0.99 -10.87 -14.44
C ALA A 198 -1.42 -11.99 -13.47
N TYR A 199 -0.58 -12.32 -12.49
CA TYR A 199 -0.79 -13.47 -11.60
C TYR A 199 -0.53 -13.11 -10.14
N VAL A 200 -1.40 -13.61 -9.26
CA VAL A 200 -1.30 -13.42 -7.80
C VAL A 200 -0.93 -14.70 -7.05
N SER A 201 -0.47 -15.74 -7.75
CA SER A 201 0.00 -16.99 -7.12
C SER A 201 1.06 -16.81 -6.02
N PRO A 202 1.94 -15.77 -6.02
CA PRO A 202 2.82 -15.51 -4.87
C PRO A 202 2.08 -15.22 -3.55
N LEU A 203 0.80 -14.90 -3.60
CA LEU A 203 -0.04 -14.63 -2.42
C LEU A 203 -0.87 -15.85 -1.98
N ALA A 204 -0.74 -17.00 -2.65
CA ALA A 204 -1.54 -18.19 -2.39
C ALA A 204 -1.46 -18.68 -0.93
N GLN A 205 -0.32 -18.48 -0.24
CA GLN A 205 -0.18 -18.85 1.18
C GLN A 205 -1.06 -18.04 2.14
N HIS A 206 -1.59 -16.89 1.69
CA HIS A 206 -2.39 -15.99 2.51
C HIS A 206 -3.90 -16.20 2.39
N THR A 207 -4.36 -16.95 1.37
CA THR A 207 -5.79 -17.08 1.04
C THR A 207 -6.63 -17.73 2.14
N ASN A 208 -6.01 -18.54 2.99
CA ASN A 208 -6.68 -19.20 4.12
C ASN A 208 -6.69 -18.34 5.40
N LYS A 209 -6.06 -17.16 5.40
CA LYS A 209 -6.04 -16.27 6.57
C LYS A 209 -7.33 -15.47 6.62
N LYS A 210 -8.01 -15.55 7.76
CA LYS A 210 -9.29 -14.87 8.02
C LYS A 210 -9.24 -13.36 7.72
N ASP A 211 -8.12 -12.72 8.06
CA ASP A 211 -7.98 -11.26 7.99
C ASP A 211 -7.13 -10.81 6.79
N PHE A 212 -6.85 -11.69 5.82
CA PHE A 212 -6.11 -11.32 4.61
C PHE A 212 -7.04 -10.73 3.54
N SER A 213 -6.66 -9.58 2.99
CA SER A 213 -7.38 -8.91 1.91
C SER A 213 -6.44 -8.47 0.78
N ILE A 214 -6.94 -8.59 -0.46
CA ILE A 214 -6.28 -8.11 -1.67
C ILE A 214 -7.26 -7.25 -2.49
N GLU A 215 -6.79 -6.10 -2.94
CA GLU A 215 -7.54 -5.21 -3.84
C GLU A 215 -6.88 -5.10 -5.22
N GLY A 216 -7.69 -5.04 -6.28
CA GLY A 216 -7.21 -4.78 -7.64
C GLY A 216 -6.81 -6.00 -8.45
N TYR A 217 -7.07 -7.20 -7.93
CA TYR A 217 -7.06 -8.40 -8.74
C TYR A 217 -8.42 -8.56 -9.42
N GLN A 218 -8.48 -8.27 -10.72
CA GLN A 218 -9.51 -8.85 -11.58
C GLN A 218 -8.92 -10.15 -12.12
N GLU A 219 -9.59 -11.29 -11.92
CA GLU A 219 -9.22 -12.53 -12.60
C GLU A 219 -9.12 -12.21 -14.10
N THR A 220 -7.89 -12.16 -14.61
CA THR A 220 -7.68 -12.23 -16.05
C THR A 220 -7.86 -13.70 -16.39
N PRO A 221 -8.72 -14.06 -17.37
CA PRO A 221 -9.06 -15.44 -17.61
C PRO A 221 -7.77 -16.22 -17.83
N THR A 222 -7.60 -17.29 -17.06
CA THR A 222 -6.41 -18.13 -17.12
C THR A 222 -6.19 -18.64 -18.55
N LYS A 223 -4.96 -19.05 -18.91
CA LYS A 223 -4.74 -19.78 -20.17
C LYS A 223 -5.71 -20.95 -20.34
N GLU A 224 -6.17 -21.57 -19.25
CA GLU A 224 -7.19 -22.62 -19.24
C GLU A 224 -8.58 -22.10 -19.61
N GLU A 225 -8.97 -20.89 -19.22
CA GLU A 225 -10.20 -20.22 -19.66
C GLU A 225 -10.12 -19.66 -21.08
N ILE A 226 -8.92 -19.28 -21.54
CA ILE A 226 -8.66 -18.96 -22.95
C ILE A 226 -8.73 -20.23 -23.81
N ILE A 227 -8.17 -21.34 -23.33
CA ILE A 227 -8.31 -22.67 -23.97
C ILE A 227 -9.77 -23.14 -23.91
N PHE A 228 -10.49 -22.89 -22.82
CA PHE A 228 -11.91 -23.21 -22.67
C PHE A 228 -12.79 -22.37 -23.60
N SER A 229 -12.50 -21.08 -23.79
CA SER A 229 -13.20 -20.21 -24.74
C SER A 229 -12.88 -20.55 -26.20
N GLN A 230 -11.64 -20.96 -26.52
CA GLN A 230 -11.27 -21.51 -27.82
C GLN A 230 -11.94 -22.87 -28.10
N LYS A 231 -12.03 -23.75 -27.09
CA LYS A 231 -12.77 -25.03 -27.18
C LYS A 231 -14.28 -24.82 -27.27
N LEU A 232 -14.83 -23.81 -26.59
CA LEU A 232 -16.22 -23.38 -26.74
C LEU A 232 -16.49 -22.93 -28.17
N GLN A 233 -15.58 -22.22 -28.82
CA GLN A 233 -15.73 -21.79 -30.21
C GLN A 233 -15.85 -22.97 -31.20
N ILE A 234 -15.12 -24.07 -30.95
CA ILE A 234 -15.24 -25.35 -31.69
C ILE A 234 -16.56 -26.07 -31.36
N ILE A 235 -17.05 -25.98 -30.13
CA ILE A 235 -18.33 -26.58 -29.70
C ILE A 235 -19.54 -25.79 -30.24
N TYR A 236 -19.41 -24.48 -30.45
CA TYR A 236 -20.45 -23.61 -31.02
C TYR A 236 -20.84 -23.99 -32.46
N GLU A 237 -19.98 -24.73 -33.17
CA GLU A 237 -20.27 -25.30 -34.49
C GLU A 237 -21.16 -26.55 -34.43
N ASN A 238 -21.44 -27.08 -33.23
CA ASN A 238 -22.19 -28.33 -33.02
C ASN A 238 -23.51 -28.08 -32.25
N ASN A 239 -24.62 -28.04 -32.99
CA ASN A 239 -25.91 -27.46 -32.55
C ASN A 239 -26.58 -28.14 -31.34
N GLU A 240 -26.36 -29.42 -31.07
CA GLU A 240 -27.03 -30.12 -29.96
C GLU A 240 -26.43 -29.80 -28.59
N LYS A 241 -25.10 -29.61 -28.51
CA LYS A 241 -24.41 -29.26 -27.24
C LYS A 241 -24.66 -27.80 -26.84
N ARG A 242 -24.94 -26.92 -27.80
CA ARG A 242 -25.33 -25.51 -27.60
C ARG A 242 -26.63 -25.37 -26.79
N GLN A 243 -27.63 -26.22 -27.04
CA GLN A 243 -28.92 -26.17 -26.34
C GLN A 243 -28.83 -26.62 -24.87
N LEU A 244 -27.95 -27.59 -24.57
CA LEU A 244 -27.70 -28.03 -23.19
C LEU A 244 -26.98 -26.93 -22.38
N LEU A 245 -26.00 -26.25 -22.99
CA LEU A 245 -25.22 -25.19 -22.34
C LEU A 245 -26.07 -23.95 -22.05
N ILE A 246 -26.99 -23.57 -22.95
CA ILE A 246 -27.93 -22.45 -22.74
C ILE A 246 -28.88 -22.76 -21.57
N LYS A 247 -29.37 -24.00 -21.45
CA LYS A 247 -30.17 -24.44 -20.29
C LYS A 247 -29.38 -24.39 -18.99
N MET A 248 -28.09 -24.77 -18.99
CA MET A 248 -27.22 -24.74 -17.81
C MET A 248 -26.86 -23.30 -17.38
N TYR A 249 -26.49 -22.42 -18.32
CA TYR A 249 -26.17 -21.01 -18.02
C TYR A 249 -27.40 -20.20 -17.59
N GLY A 250 -28.59 -20.51 -18.10
CA GLY A 250 -29.84 -19.87 -17.67
C GLY A 250 -30.16 -20.12 -16.19
N GLN A 251 -29.85 -21.31 -15.69
CA GLN A 251 -30.03 -21.66 -14.27
C GLN A 251 -28.94 -21.03 -13.38
N GLN A 252 -27.70 -20.91 -13.88
CA GLN A 252 -26.60 -20.30 -13.14
C GLN A 252 -26.77 -18.78 -12.98
N LYS A 253 -27.24 -18.07 -14.02
CA LYS A 253 -27.50 -16.62 -13.95
C LYS A 253 -28.66 -16.23 -13.03
N GLN A 254 -29.73 -17.04 -12.96
CA GLN A 254 -30.80 -16.82 -11.97
C GLN A 254 -30.30 -17.01 -10.53
N THR A 255 -29.34 -17.91 -10.34
CA THR A 255 -28.72 -18.16 -9.04
C THR A 255 -27.69 -17.07 -8.70
N GLN A 256 -26.92 -16.54 -9.66
CA GLN A 256 -25.99 -15.41 -9.39
C GLN A 256 -26.70 -14.08 -9.17
N ASN A 257 -27.75 -13.75 -9.94
CA ASN A 257 -28.41 -12.44 -9.84
C ASN A 257 -29.27 -12.27 -8.56
N LYS A 258 -29.75 -13.37 -7.96
CA LYS A 258 -30.36 -13.31 -6.61
C LYS A 258 -29.33 -13.12 -5.49
N PHE A 259 -28.04 -13.34 -5.76
CA PHE A 259 -26.98 -13.40 -4.74
C PHE A 259 -26.10 -12.14 -4.67
N ILE A 260 -26.13 -11.26 -5.68
CA ILE A 260 -25.43 -9.96 -5.64
C ILE A 260 -26.02 -9.02 -4.57
N GLN A 261 -27.20 -9.34 -3.99
CA GLN A 261 -27.88 -8.50 -3.00
C GLN A 261 -27.78 -8.93 -1.52
N THR A 262 -27.03 -9.98 -1.13
CA THR A 262 -26.98 -10.36 0.30
C THR A 262 -25.59 -10.71 0.83
N SER A 263 -25.02 -9.72 1.54
CA SER A 263 -24.01 -9.70 2.60
C SER A 263 -23.12 -10.94 2.91
N ASN A 264 -21.82 -10.71 2.71
CA ASN A 264 -20.56 -11.26 3.26
C ASN A 264 -20.47 -12.15 4.54
N GLN A 265 -21.46 -12.96 4.93
CA GLN A 265 -21.31 -13.86 6.11
C GLN A 265 -21.40 -15.38 5.88
N GLN A 266 -21.47 -15.88 4.63
CA GLN A 266 -21.56 -17.32 4.36
C GLN A 266 -20.51 -17.88 3.37
N ILE A 267 -19.34 -17.26 3.28
CA ILE A 267 -18.27 -17.71 2.37
C ILE A 267 -17.74 -19.12 2.74
N ASN A 268 -17.80 -19.52 4.01
CA ASN A 268 -17.19 -20.76 4.48
C ASN A 268 -18.03 -22.04 4.33
N GLU A 269 -19.36 -21.98 4.28
CA GLU A 269 -20.19 -23.18 4.03
C GLU A 269 -20.32 -23.50 2.52
N GLN A 270 -20.05 -22.53 1.64
CA GLN A 270 -20.29 -22.65 0.20
C GLN A 270 -19.06 -23.10 -0.60
N HIS A 271 -17.86 -23.02 -0.02
CA HIS A 271 -16.64 -23.65 -0.57
C HIS A 271 -16.80 -25.17 -0.70
N TYR A 272 -17.48 -25.83 0.25
CA TYR A 272 -17.77 -27.27 0.19
C TYR A 272 -18.73 -27.66 -0.96
N LYS A 273 -19.63 -26.76 -1.38
CA LYS A 273 -20.57 -27.04 -2.50
C LYS A 273 -19.93 -26.84 -3.87
N LEU A 274 -19.04 -25.88 -4.05
CA LEU A 274 -18.29 -25.65 -5.30
C LEU A 274 -17.28 -26.77 -5.58
N VAL A 275 -16.59 -27.29 -4.55
CA VAL A 275 -15.72 -28.47 -4.67
C VAL A 275 -16.53 -29.73 -5.04
N SER A 276 -17.75 -29.89 -4.50
CA SER A 276 -18.66 -30.98 -4.91
C SER A 276 -19.13 -30.87 -6.36
N PHE A 277 -19.23 -29.65 -6.91
CA PHE A 277 -19.65 -29.40 -8.28
C PHE A 277 -18.54 -29.69 -9.30
N SER A 278 -17.29 -29.37 -8.94
CA SER A 278 -16.09 -29.76 -9.70
C SER A 278 -15.93 -31.28 -9.78
N SER A 279 -16.17 -32.01 -8.68
CA SER A 279 -16.14 -33.48 -8.68
C SER A 279 -17.20 -34.11 -9.59
N LYS A 280 -18.43 -33.58 -9.60
CA LYS A 280 -19.51 -34.07 -10.48
C LYS A 280 -19.25 -33.82 -11.97
N ILE A 281 -18.55 -32.74 -12.31
CA ILE A 281 -18.12 -32.48 -13.69
C ILE A 281 -17.01 -33.46 -14.09
N SER A 282 -16.07 -33.78 -13.20
CA SER A 282 -15.03 -34.78 -13.45
C SER A 282 -15.60 -36.19 -13.65
N ASP A 283 -16.59 -36.60 -12.85
CA ASP A 283 -17.29 -37.89 -12.97
C ASP A 283 -18.09 -37.99 -14.28
N LEU A 284 -18.73 -36.89 -14.72
CA LEU A 284 -19.46 -36.85 -16.00
C LEU A 284 -18.51 -36.97 -17.20
N PHE A 285 -17.31 -36.39 -17.11
CA PHE A 285 -16.28 -36.53 -18.14
C PHE A 285 -15.70 -37.96 -18.20
N GLN A 286 -15.58 -38.66 -17.07
CA GLN A 286 -15.22 -40.09 -17.07
C GLN A 286 -16.32 -40.98 -17.64
N GLN A 287 -17.59 -40.71 -17.34
CA GLN A 287 -18.72 -41.47 -17.90
C GLN A 287 -18.89 -41.26 -19.41
N LEU A 288 -18.60 -40.07 -19.92
CA LEU A 288 -18.68 -39.76 -21.35
C LEU A 288 -17.41 -40.13 -22.14
N GLY A 289 -16.29 -40.38 -21.46
CA GLY A 289 -15.04 -40.88 -22.06
C GLY A 289 -14.96 -42.40 -22.19
N GLY A 290 -15.90 -43.15 -21.62
CA GLY A 290 -15.93 -44.62 -21.64
C GLY A 290 -16.63 -45.27 -22.84
N GLN A 291 -17.11 -44.49 -23.82
CA GLN A 291 -17.75 -45.02 -25.04
C GLN A 291 -16.88 -44.80 -26.29
N GLN A 292 -15.61 -45.19 -26.20
CA GLN A 292 -14.80 -45.49 -27.37
C GLN A 292 -14.04 -46.81 -27.15
N GLN A 293 -14.77 -47.91 -27.35
CA GLN A 293 -14.27 -49.11 -28.02
C GLN A 293 -15.33 -49.54 -29.04
#